data_AF-A0A7J7KSG7-F1
#
_entry.id   AF-A0A7J7KSG7-F1
#
_cell.length_a   1.000
_cell.length_b   1.000
_cell.length_c   1.000
_cell.angle_alpha   90.00
_cell.angle_beta   90.00
_cell.angle_gamma   90.00
#
_symmetry.space_group_name_H-M   'P 1'
#
loop_
_entity.id
_entity.type
_entity.pdbx_description
1 polymer ?
#
loop_
_entity_poly.entity_id
_entity_poly.type
_entity_poly.pdbx_seq_one_letter_code
_entity_poly.pdbx_strand_id
1 'polypeptide(L)'
;MSSQVPCRAASLNSNDVFVLFTKSKVYIWCGKGSTGDEREMAKLVAQHSPSHDDSVLRDPQMIFEGQEKADFWTAIGGQEAYASEKRLQLEESEHPTRLFQCSNASGNFVVEEIPNFNQLDLCSDDVMLLDAWDQIFIWIGSGANKTEKENAEKVAIEYIQTDPAGRDLDTPIIRIKQGFEPPNFTGYFGIWDRELYQVAGKGKTYEELKAEIGEANMGISRIDINANGDQQKSFSQIAKYPYEELVKPAEELPDGVDATQREVYLTAEEFEKIFLCTYEDFMNKPQWKQQQLKKAKQLF
;
A
#
# COMPACT_ATOMS: atom_id res chain seq x y z
N MET A 1 15.03 -21.74 -2.25
CA MET A 1 15.01 -22.08 -3.70
C MET A 1 15.68 -20.96 -4.46
N SER A 2 16.38 -21.23 -5.57
CA SER A 2 16.96 -20.19 -6.43
C SER A 2 16.13 -20.04 -7.70
N SER A 3 15.79 -18.81 -8.10
CA SER A 3 15.12 -18.55 -9.38
C SER A 3 15.84 -17.46 -10.16
N GLN A 4 15.75 -17.53 -11.49
CA GLN A 4 16.37 -16.56 -12.39
C GLN A 4 15.48 -15.32 -12.53
N VAL A 5 16.09 -14.14 -12.52
CA VAL A 5 15.42 -12.84 -12.68
C VAL A 5 16.01 -12.05 -13.85
N PRO A 6 15.30 -11.03 -14.37
CA PRO A 6 15.86 -10.12 -15.38
C PRO A 6 17.19 -9.53 -14.91
N CYS A 7 18.20 -9.54 -15.79
CA CYS A 7 19.54 -9.03 -15.50
C CYS A 7 19.55 -7.49 -15.54
N ARG A 8 19.07 -6.86 -14.48
CA ARG A 8 19.03 -5.41 -14.28
C ARG A 8 19.14 -5.06 -12.79
N ALA A 9 19.68 -3.88 -12.46
CA ALA A 9 19.82 -3.47 -11.07
C ALA A 9 18.49 -3.39 -10.33
N ALA A 10 17.40 -3.06 -11.02
CA ALA A 10 16.07 -2.96 -10.42
C ALA A 10 15.48 -4.31 -9.94
N SER A 11 16.12 -5.43 -10.27
CA SER A 11 15.78 -6.78 -9.78
C SER A 11 16.42 -7.11 -8.43
N LEU A 12 17.38 -6.30 -7.95
CA LEU A 12 18.04 -6.53 -6.67
C LEU A 12 17.07 -6.27 -5.50
N ASN A 13 17.33 -6.95 -4.38
CA ASN A 13 16.56 -6.84 -3.15
C ASN A 13 17.51 -6.96 -1.96
N SER A 14 17.51 -5.99 -1.05
CA SER A 14 18.36 -5.97 0.13
C SER A 14 18.15 -7.17 1.07
N ASN A 15 16.99 -7.83 1.00
CA ASN A 15 16.74 -9.06 1.75
C ASN A 15 17.46 -10.29 1.20
N ASP A 16 17.85 -10.30 -0.08
CA ASP A 16 18.24 -11.53 -0.79
C ASP A 16 19.71 -11.52 -1.23
N VAL A 17 20.18 -12.68 -1.71
CA VAL A 17 21.49 -12.86 -2.35
C VAL A 17 21.30 -13.14 -3.84
N PHE A 18 22.06 -12.44 -4.68
CA PHE A 18 21.99 -12.57 -6.14
C PHE A 18 23.32 -13.07 -6.71
N VAL A 19 23.24 -13.98 -7.67
CA VAL A 19 24.41 -14.47 -8.43
C VAL A 19 24.33 -13.95 -9.86
N LEU A 20 25.33 -13.16 -10.27
CA LEU A 20 25.44 -12.63 -11.62
C LEU A 20 26.55 -13.36 -12.37
N PHE A 21 26.16 -14.13 -13.39
CA PHE A 21 27.09 -14.74 -14.34
C PHE A 21 27.35 -13.80 -15.50
N THR A 22 28.61 -13.43 -15.72
CA THR A 22 29.04 -12.70 -16.91
C THR A 22 29.94 -13.59 -17.76
N LYS A 23 30.34 -13.11 -18.95
CA LYS A 23 31.27 -13.83 -19.83
C LYS A 23 32.63 -14.10 -19.19
N SER A 24 33.06 -13.27 -18.24
CA SER A 24 34.42 -13.31 -17.68
C SER A 24 34.51 -13.40 -16.16
N LYS A 25 33.48 -12.96 -15.43
CA LYS A 25 33.42 -12.89 -13.97
C LYS A 25 32.11 -13.46 -13.44
N VAL A 26 32.14 -13.96 -12.20
CA VAL A 26 30.93 -14.31 -11.43
C VAL A 26 30.90 -13.41 -10.22
N TYR A 27 29.76 -12.76 -9.97
CA TYR A 27 29.55 -11.92 -8.80
C TYR A 27 28.49 -12.55 -7.90
N ILE A 28 28.71 -12.50 -6.59
CA ILE A 28 27.73 -12.80 -5.57
C ILE A 28 27.44 -11.48 -4.86
N TRP A 29 26.29 -10.87 -5.15
CA TRP A 29 25.84 -9.67 -4.49
C TRP A 29 25.02 -10.05 -3.25
N CYS A 30 25.43 -9.60 -2.08
CA CYS A 30 24.80 -9.88 -0.80
C CYS A 30 24.08 -8.62 -0.32
N GLY A 31 22.73 -8.66 -0.31
CA GLY A 31 21.92 -7.63 0.32
C GLY A 31 22.18 -7.55 1.82
N LYS A 32 21.94 -6.39 2.44
CA LYS A 32 22.19 -6.22 3.89
C LYS A 32 21.34 -7.12 4.79
N GLY A 33 20.12 -7.43 4.38
CA GLY A 33 19.20 -8.33 5.09
C GLY A 33 19.41 -9.81 4.76
N SER A 34 20.32 -10.13 3.84
CA SER A 34 20.59 -11.52 3.46
C SER A 34 21.18 -12.34 4.61
N THR A 35 20.71 -13.57 4.75
CA THR A 35 21.13 -14.51 5.78
C THR A 35 22.41 -15.26 5.41
N GLY A 36 23.08 -15.84 6.42
CA GLY A 36 24.27 -16.69 6.20
C GLY A 36 24.00 -17.89 5.29
N ASP A 37 22.83 -18.52 5.44
CA ASP A 37 22.44 -19.70 4.66
C ASP A 37 22.26 -19.35 3.16
N GLU A 38 21.65 -18.20 2.86
CA GLU A 38 21.50 -17.73 1.48
C GLU A 38 22.85 -17.44 0.83
N ARG A 39 23.79 -16.85 1.58
CA ARG A 39 25.15 -16.58 1.07
C ARG A 39 25.90 -17.87 0.78
N GLU A 40 25.74 -18.90 1.60
CA GLU A 40 26.36 -20.20 1.35
C GLU A 40 25.73 -20.91 0.15
N MET A 41 24.41 -20.88 0.04
CA MET A 41 23.69 -21.39 -1.13
C MET A 41 24.12 -20.66 -2.42
N ALA A 42 24.33 -19.34 -2.37
CA ALA A 42 24.78 -18.57 -3.51
C ALA A 42 26.20 -18.96 -3.97
N LYS A 43 27.11 -19.29 -3.04
CA LYS A 43 28.43 -19.84 -3.40
C LYS A 43 28.32 -21.16 -4.13
N LEU A 44 27.44 -22.05 -3.67
CA LEU A 44 27.18 -23.33 -4.33
C LEU A 44 26.63 -23.10 -5.75
N VAL A 45 25.69 -22.17 -5.92
CA VAL A 45 25.17 -21.80 -7.25
C VAL A 45 26.28 -21.21 -8.14
N ALA A 46 27.13 -20.35 -7.60
CA ALA A 46 28.23 -19.73 -8.33
C ALA A 46 29.27 -20.73 -8.85
N GLN A 47 29.46 -21.85 -8.13
CA GLN A 47 30.33 -22.96 -8.58
C GLN A 47 29.77 -23.69 -9.80
N HIS A 48 28.45 -23.73 -9.97
CA HIS A 48 27.77 -24.42 -11.09
C HIS A 48 27.57 -23.51 -12.31
N SER A 49 28.53 -22.61 -12.57
CA SER A 49 28.45 -21.65 -13.67
C SER A 49 28.21 -22.35 -15.02
N PRO A 50 27.22 -21.93 -15.84
CA PRO A 50 26.84 -22.59 -17.09
C PRO A 50 27.84 -22.41 -18.27
N SER A 51 29.11 -22.11 -17.99
CA SER A 51 30.11 -21.95 -19.05
C SER A 51 30.51 -23.26 -19.70
N HIS A 52 30.57 -23.24 -21.03
CA HIS A 52 31.03 -24.33 -21.90
C HIS A 52 32.52 -24.70 -21.79
N ASP A 53 33.24 -24.15 -20.80
CA ASP A 53 34.68 -24.36 -20.62
C ASP A 53 34.95 -24.66 -19.14
N ASP A 54 34.88 -25.95 -18.80
CA ASP A 54 35.13 -26.51 -17.46
C ASP A 54 36.57 -26.24 -16.95
N SER A 55 37.46 -25.69 -17.78
CA SER A 55 38.87 -25.51 -17.44
C SER A 55 39.17 -24.22 -16.65
N VAL A 56 38.25 -23.25 -16.63
CA VAL A 56 38.44 -21.97 -15.91
C VAL A 56 37.45 -21.87 -14.76
N LEU A 57 37.86 -22.36 -13.59
CA LEU A 57 37.20 -22.04 -12.32
C LEU A 57 37.22 -20.52 -12.13
N ARG A 58 36.09 -19.86 -12.34
CA ARG A 58 35.93 -18.44 -12.01
C ARG A 58 35.69 -18.34 -10.51
N ASP A 59 36.65 -17.75 -9.81
CA ASP A 59 36.48 -17.43 -8.39
C ASP A 59 35.34 -16.40 -8.22
N PRO A 60 34.24 -16.74 -7.51
CA PRO A 60 33.12 -15.84 -7.35
C PRO A 60 33.51 -14.63 -6.50
N GLN A 61 33.30 -13.43 -7.04
CA GLN A 61 33.56 -12.20 -6.30
C GLN A 61 32.37 -11.85 -5.42
N MET A 62 32.56 -11.92 -4.11
CA MET A 62 31.57 -11.48 -3.14
C MET A 62 31.55 -9.95 -3.06
N ILE A 63 30.35 -9.37 -3.16
CA ILE A 63 30.09 -7.94 -3.10
C ILE A 63 28.99 -7.72 -2.08
N PHE A 64 29.26 -6.89 -1.08
CA PHE A 64 28.25 -6.50 -0.10
C PHE A 64 27.54 -5.23 -0.58
N GLU A 65 26.23 -5.15 -0.33
CA GLU A 65 25.44 -3.97 -0.64
C GLU A 65 26.08 -2.68 -0.05
N GLY A 66 26.24 -1.68 -0.90
CA GLY A 66 26.92 -0.42 -0.61
C GLY A 66 28.44 -0.43 -0.84
N GLN A 67 29.02 -1.58 -1.21
CA GLN A 67 30.43 -1.74 -1.58
C GLN A 67 30.62 -2.12 -3.07
N GLU A 68 29.59 -1.90 -3.89
CA GLU A 68 29.62 -2.23 -5.31
C GLU A 68 30.58 -1.32 -6.08
N LYS A 69 31.37 -1.92 -6.97
CA LYS A 69 32.27 -1.20 -7.88
C LYS A 69 31.58 -0.88 -9.20
N ALA A 70 32.08 0.10 -9.93
CA ALA A 70 31.57 0.50 -11.25
C ALA A 70 31.47 -0.67 -12.26
N ASP A 71 32.41 -1.61 -12.19
CA ASP A 71 32.40 -2.83 -13.00
C ASP A 71 31.14 -3.69 -12.79
N PHE A 72 30.65 -3.79 -11.55
CA PHE A 72 29.44 -4.56 -11.23
C PHE A 72 28.21 -3.88 -11.81
N TRP A 73 28.06 -2.57 -11.58
CA TRP A 73 26.94 -1.81 -12.13
C TRP A 73 26.92 -1.84 -13.66
N THR A 74 28.09 -1.78 -14.28
CA THR A 74 28.21 -1.92 -15.74
C THR A 74 27.80 -3.32 -16.20
N ALA A 75 28.21 -4.36 -15.48
CA ALA A 75 27.91 -5.75 -15.81
C ALA A 75 26.41 -6.10 -15.69
N ILE A 76 25.69 -5.50 -14.73
CA ILE A 76 24.25 -5.73 -14.51
C ILE A 76 23.36 -4.82 -15.38
N GLY A 77 23.94 -3.93 -16.19
CA GLY A 77 23.19 -3.08 -17.13
C GLY A 77 22.92 -1.65 -16.64
N GLY A 78 23.62 -1.19 -15.61
CA GLY A 78 23.54 0.15 -15.04
C GLY A 78 23.07 0.16 -13.59
N GLN A 79 23.10 1.34 -12.97
CA GLN A 79 22.55 1.55 -11.63
C GLN A 79 21.10 2.00 -11.73
N GLU A 80 20.22 1.37 -10.96
CA GLU A 80 18.80 1.69 -10.87
C GLU A 80 18.34 1.63 -9.42
N ALA A 81 17.15 2.16 -9.13
CA ALA A 81 16.50 1.96 -7.84
C ALA A 81 16.02 0.50 -7.69
N TYR A 82 16.27 -0.07 -6.52
CA TYR A 82 15.92 -1.44 -6.17
C TYR A 82 15.39 -1.51 -4.72
N ALA A 83 14.81 -2.65 -4.35
CA ALA A 83 14.14 -2.81 -3.06
C ALA A 83 15.16 -2.79 -1.91
N SER A 84 15.28 -1.66 -1.21
CA SER A 84 16.38 -1.42 -0.25
C SER A 84 15.96 -0.71 1.03
N GLU A 85 14.68 -0.80 1.39
CA GLU A 85 14.18 -0.22 2.64
C GLU A 85 14.89 -0.79 3.87
N LYS A 86 15.01 0.02 4.93
CA LYS A 86 15.72 -0.38 6.17
C LYS A 86 15.20 -1.68 6.76
N ARG A 87 13.89 -1.92 6.65
CA ARG A 87 13.27 -3.13 7.18
C ARG A 87 13.63 -4.38 6.40
N LEU A 88 13.90 -4.25 5.09
CA LEU A 88 14.49 -5.29 4.25
C LEU A 88 16.00 -5.49 4.53
N GLN A 89 16.56 -4.80 5.52
CA GLN A 89 17.97 -4.96 5.92
C GLN A 89 18.10 -5.61 7.29
N LEU A 90 16.98 -5.95 7.96
CA LEU A 90 16.96 -6.58 9.27
C LEU A 90 16.89 -8.10 9.10
N GLU A 91 17.91 -8.82 9.56
CA GLU A 91 17.95 -10.30 9.51
C GLU A 91 16.81 -10.94 10.33
N GLU A 92 16.35 -10.28 11.40
CA GLU A 92 15.21 -10.72 12.22
C GLU A 92 14.30 -9.53 12.53
N SER A 93 13.04 -9.60 12.09
CA SER A 93 12.00 -8.65 12.49
C SER A 93 11.12 -9.27 13.58
N GLU A 94 10.94 -8.58 14.70
CA GLU A 94 9.97 -8.98 15.75
C GLU A 94 8.53 -9.07 15.20
N HIS A 95 8.26 -8.36 14.10
CA HIS A 95 6.95 -8.26 13.46
C HIS A 95 7.05 -8.73 12.00
N PRO A 96 6.68 -9.99 11.70
CA PRO A 96 6.75 -10.51 10.34
C PRO A 96 5.76 -9.80 9.42
N THR A 97 6.08 -9.73 8.12
CA THR A 97 5.16 -9.19 7.12
C THR A 97 3.97 -10.10 6.91
N ARG A 98 2.77 -9.52 6.79
CA ARG A 98 1.52 -10.26 6.63
C ARG A 98 0.75 -9.73 5.42
N LEU A 99 0.21 -10.63 4.60
CA LEU A 99 -0.62 -10.27 3.45
C LEU A 99 -2.05 -10.70 3.73
N PHE A 100 -3.01 -9.85 3.37
CA PHE A 100 -4.44 -10.14 3.47
C PHE A 100 -5.13 -9.84 2.14
N GLN A 101 -6.10 -10.66 1.78
CA GLN A 101 -7.02 -10.42 0.67
C GLN A 101 -8.31 -9.79 1.18
N CYS A 102 -8.74 -8.71 0.56
CA CYS A 102 -10.02 -8.05 0.80
C CYS A 102 -10.93 -8.25 -0.41
N SER A 103 -11.95 -9.10 -0.28
CA SER A 103 -12.85 -9.45 -1.40
C SER A 103 -14.31 -9.42 -0.97
N ASN A 104 -15.21 -9.10 -1.90
CA ASN A 104 -16.66 -9.27 -1.72
C ASN A 104 -17.30 -10.30 -2.67
N ALA A 105 -16.50 -11.11 -3.36
CA ALA A 105 -16.98 -12.09 -4.35
C ALA A 105 -17.99 -13.12 -3.79
N SER A 106 -17.93 -13.39 -2.47
CA SER A 106 -18.88 -14.28 -1.78
C SER A 106 -20.26 -13.64 -1.51
N GLY A 107 -20.44 -12.36 -1.86
CA GLY A 107 -21.61 -11.54 -1.54
C GLY A 107 -21.48 -10.75 -0.25
N ASN A 108 -20.52 -11.10 0.62
CA ASN A 108 -20.13 -10.33 1.80
C ASN A 108 -18.67 -9.93 1.69
N PHE A 109 -18.31 -8.78 2.25
CA PHE A 109 -16.92 -8.35 2.33
C PHE A 109 -16.18 -9.17 3.40
N VAL A 110 -15.12 -9.87 3.00
CA VAL A 110 -14.31 -10.74 3.85
C VAL A 110 -12.84 -10.35 3.71
N VAL A 111 -12.11 -10.48 4.80
CA VAL A 111 -10.66 -10.26 4.87
C VAL A 111 -10.00 -11.55 5.32
N GLU A 112 -9.11 -12.12 4.50
CA GLU A 112 -8.44 -13.40 4.78
C GLU A 112 -6.92 -13.24 4.71
N GLU A 113 -6.20 -13.83 5.66
CA GLU A 113 -4.73 -13.81 5.68
C GLU A 113 -4.16 -14.86 4.72
N ILE A 114 -3.16 -14.45 3.93
CA ILE A 114 -2.40 -15.31 3.02
C ILE A 114 -1.01 -15.56 3.61
N PRO A 115 -0.75 -16.75 4.20
CA PRO A 115 0.57 -17.09 4.71
C PRO A 115 1.53 -17.44 3.58
N ASN A 116 2.83 -17.17 3.78
CA ASN A 116 3.91 -17.52 2.83
C ASN A 116 3.66 -17.01 1.40
N PHE A 117 3.22 -15.76 1.29
CA PHE A 117 2.80 -15.15 0.04
C PHE A 117 3.96 -14.89 -0.93
N ASN A 118 3.63 -14.82 -2.21
CA ASN A 118 4.47 -14.41 -3.32
C ASN A 118 3.68 -13.51 -4.29
N GLN A 119 4.30 -13.04 -5.37
CA GLN A 119 3.65 -12.12 -6.31
C GLN A 119 2.35 -12.68 -6.92
N LEU A 120 2.25 -13.99 -7.14
CA LEU A 120 1.06 -14.62 -7.75
C LEU A 120 -0.17 -14.58 -6.84
N ASP A 121 0.02 -14.36 -5.54
CA ASP A 121 -1.07 -14.24 -4.57
C ASP A 121 -1.74 -12.85 -4.62
N LEU A 122 -1.19 -11.91 -5.41
CA LEU A 122 -1.82 -10.62 -5.68
C LEU A 122 -2.97 -10.78 -6.70
N CYS A 123 -4.18 -10.99 -6.18
CA CYS A 123 -5.39 -11.21 -6.98
C CYS A 123 -5.79 -9.92 -7.72
N SER A 124 -5.72 -9.94 -9.05
CA SER A 124 -6.03 -8.76 -9.89
C SER A 124 -7.49 -8.30 -9.80
N ASP A 125 -8.41 -9.16 -9.33
CA ASP A 125 -9.83 -8.85 -9.18
C ASP A 125 -10.19 -8.32 -7.78
N ASP A 126 -9.22 -8.26 -6.84
CA ASP A 126 -9.45 -7.87 -5.44
C ASP A 126 -8.46 -6.78 -4.96
N VAL A 127 -8.61 -6.38 -3.70
CA VAL A 127 -7.67 -5.49 -2.99
C VAL A 127 -6.84 -6.30 -2.01
N MET A 128 -5.53 -6.06 -1.95
CA MET A 128 -4.62 -6.74 -1.03
C MET A 128 -4.07 -5.75 0.00
N LEU A 129 -4.01 -6.17 1.26
CA LEU A 129 -3.37 -5.42 2.35
C LEU A 129 -2.06 -6.09 2.74
N LEU A 130 -0.94 -5.39 2.60
CA LEU A 130 0.36 -5.85 3.08
C LEU A 130 0.75 -5.06 4.33
N ASP A 131 0.71 -5.73 5.48
CA ASP A 131 1.20 -5.18 6.73
C ASP A 131 2.71 -5.35 6.82
N ALA A 132 3.37 -4.20 6.80
CA ALA A 132 4.80 -4.05 6.90
C ALA A 132 5.23 -3.61 8.31
N TRP A 133 4.34 -3.58 9.30
CA TRP A 133 4.59 -3.01 10.64
C TRP A 133 4.83 -1.48 10.63
N ASP A 134 5.90 -1.00 10.00
CA ASP A 134 6.23 0.42 9.89
C ASP A 134 5.36 1.18 8.88
N GLN A 135 4.64 0.46 8.04
CA GLN A 135 3.66 0.98 7.09
C GLN A 135 2.66 -0.11 6.71
N ILE A 136 1.53 0.28 6.11
CA ILE A 136 0.57 -0.65 5.49
C ILE A 136 0.43 -0.28 4.03
N PHE A 137 0.45 -1.28 3.15
CA PHE A 137 0.16 -1.05 1.74
C PHE A 137 -1.22 -1.58 1.36
N ILE A 138 -1.95 -0.79 0.59
CA ILE A 138 -3.19 -1.19 -0.07
C ILE A 138 -2.87 -1.36 -1.55
N TRP A 139 -2.69 -2.60 -2.00
CA TRP A 139 -2.50 -2.92 -3.41
C TRP A 139 -3.86 -3.14 -4.07
N ILE A 140 -4.11 -2.39 -5.14
CA ILE A 140 -5.40 -2.35 -5.82
C ILE A 140 -5.28 -3.09 -7.15
N GLY A 141 -5.95 -4.25 -7.23
CA GLY A 141 -6.11 -4.99 -8.47
C GLY A 141 -6.85 -4.19 -9.54
N SER A 142 -6.53 -4.45 -10.80
CA SER A 142 -7.13 -3.81 -11.96
C SER A 142 -8.63 -4.12 -12.11
N GLY A 143 -9.08 -5.28 -11.67
CA GLY A 143 -10.47 -5.75 -11.64
C GLY A 143 -11.22 -5.42 -10.34
N ALA A 144 -10.52 -4.95 -9.30
CA ALA A 144 -11.11 -4.66 -7.99
C ALA A 144 -12.26 -3.64 -8.09
N ASN A 145 -13.36 -3.92 -7.38
CA ASN A 145 -14.54 -3.08 -7.42
C ASN A 145 -14.44 -1.88 -6.44
N LYS A 146 -15.32 -0.89 -6.62
CA LYS A 146 -15.31 0.34 -5.80
C LYS A 146 -15.54 0.05 -4.32
N THR A 147 -16.45 -0.86 -4.02
CA THR A 147 -16.81 -1.24 -2.65
C THR A 147 -15.64 -1.91 -1.93
N GLU A 148 -14.90 -2.79 -2.60
CA GLU A 148 -13.68 -3.41 -2.05
C GLU A 148 -12.61 -2.38 -1.71
N LYS A 149 -12.37 -1.41 -2.60
CA LYS A 149 -11.39 -0.33 -2.39
C LYS A 149 -11.73 0.50 -1.16
N GLU A 150 -12.98 0.96 -1.06
CA GLU A 150 -13.43 1.77 0.09
C GLU A 150 -13.42 0.98 1.40
N ASN A 151 -13.80 -0.30 1.37
CA ASN A 151 -13.81 -1.13 2.58
C ASN A 151 -12.40 -1.54 3.00
N ALA A 152 -11.50 -1.86 2.08
CA ALA A 152 -10.11 -2.19 2.39
C ALA A 152 -9.38 -1.02 3.07
N GLU A 153 -9.68 0.23 2.67
CA GLU A 153 -9.15 1.42 3.35
C GLU A 153 -9.64 1.54 4.79
N LYS A 154 -10.94 1.31 5.03
CA LYS A 154 -11.51 1.31 6.38
C LYS A 154 -10.91 0.20 7.23
N VAL A 155 -10.77 -0.99 6.67
CA VAL A 155 -10.13 -2.12 7.35
C VAL A 155 -8.68 -1.84 7.67
N ALA A 156 -7.91 -1.21 6.79
CA ALA A 156 -6.51 -0.87 7.08
C ALA A 156 -6.39 0.09 8.27
N ILE A 157 -7.30 1.07 8.38
CA ILE A 157 -7.35 2.01 9.51
C ILE A 157 -7.77 1.28 10.80
N GLU A 158 -8.85 0.49 10.75
CA GLU A 158 -9.34 -0.27 11.90
C GLU A 158 -8.31 -1.29 12.39
N TYR A 159 -7.61 -1.95 11.46
CA TYR A 159 -6.53 -2.89 11.75
C TYR A 159 -5.39 -2.20 12.52
N ILE A 160 -5.05 -0.94 12.20
CA ILE A 160 -4.07 -0.19 12.98
C ILE A 160 -4.59 0.11 14.39
N GLN A 161 -5.83 0.60 14.49
CA GLN A 161 -6.43 1.03 15.75
C GLN A 161 -6.68 -0.13 16.73
N THR A 162 -6.89 -1.34 16.21
CA THR A 162 -7.23 -2.52 17.00
C THR A 162 -6.04 -3.45 17.25
N ASP A 163 -4.84 -3.07 16.78
CA ASP A 163 -3.63 -3.86 16.95
C ASP A 163 -3.29 -4.05 18.44
N PRO A 164 -3.26 -5.31 18.95
CA PRO A 164 -3.00 -5.58 20.37
C PRO A 164 -1.56 -5.26 20.80
N ALA A 165 -0.61 -5.15 19.86
CA ALA A 165 0.76 -4.75 20.14
C ALA A 165 0.90 -3.24 20.37
N GLY A 166 -0.18 -2.46 20.19
CA GLY A 166 -0.18 -1.02 20.45
C GLY A 166 0.70 -0.26 19.46
N ARG A 167 0.55 -0.57 18.16
CA ARG A 167 1.31 0.10 17.09
C ARG A 167 1.00 1.60 17.03
N ASP A 168 1.88 2.36 16.40
CA ASP A 168 1.68 3.79 16.19
C ASP A 168 0.45 4.04 15.32
N LEU A 169 -0.47 4.88 15.80
CA LEU A 169 -1.63 5.29 15.03
C LEU A 169 -1.23 6.11 13.80
N ASP A 170 -0.07 6.77 13.80
CA ASP A 170 0.47 7.51 12.66
C ASP A 170 1.20 6.61 11.64
N THR A 171 1.07 5.27 11.76
CA THR A 171 1.60 4.32 10.77
C THR A 171 1.03 4.61 9.37
N PRO A 172 1.88 4.98 8.39
CA PRO A 172 1.41 5.41 7.08
C PRO A 172 0.75 4.26 6.31
N ILE A 173 -0.44 4.53 5.76
CA ILE A 173 -1.11 3.63 4.82
C ILE A 173 -0.89 4.16 3.39
N ILE A 174 -0.38 3.32 2.50
CA ILE A 174 0.08 3.70 1.15
C ILE A 174 -0.74 2.94 0.11
N ARG A 175 -1.37 3.66 -0.82
CA ARG A 175 -2.09 3.05 -1.95
C ARG A 175 -1.15 2.75 -3.12
N ILE A 176 -1.27 1.55 -3.67
CA ILE A 176 -0.50 1.06 -4.82
C ILE A 176 -1.49 0.52 -5.86
N LYS A 177 -1.29 0.88 -7.12
CA LYS A 177 -2.06 0.32 -8.24
C LYS A 177 -1.26 -0.82 -8.87
N GLN A 178 -1.97 -1.87 -9.29
CA GLN A 178 -1.40 -2.96 -10.07
C GLN A 178 -0.60 -2.43 -11.27
N GLY A 179 0.61 -2.94 -11.45
CA GLY A 179 1.55 -2.56 -12.51
C GLY A 179 2.36 -1.28 -12.22
N PHE A 180 2.11 -0.61 -11.09
CA PHE A 180 2.83 0.58 -10.64
C PHE A 180 3.44 0.38 -9.25
N GLU A 181 3.89 -0.84 -8.96
CA GLU A 181 4.43 -1.21 -7.66
C GLU A 181 5.83 -0.59 -7.44
N PRO A 182 6.02 0.21 -6.38
CA PRO A 182 7.32 0.77 -6.07
C PRO A 182 8.28 -0.30 -5.49
N PRO A 183 9.61 -0.11 -5.61
CA PRO A 183 10.60 -1.06 -5.07
C PRO A 183 10.44 -1.36 -3.57
N ASN A 184 9.95 -0.38 -2.80
CA ASN A 184 9.71 -0.56 -1.37
C ASN A 184 8.49 -1.41 -1.04
N PHE A 185 7.67 -1.80 -2.03
CA PHE A 185 6.61 -2.80 -1.89
C PHE A 185 7.06 -4.15 -2.45
N THR A 186 7.63 -4.17 -3.66
CA THR A 186 7.98 -5.41 -4.36
C THR A 186 9.01 -6.24 -3.60
N GLY A 187 9.86 -5.60 -2.78
CA GLY A 187 10.86 -6.29 -1.96
C GLY A 187 10.32 -7.27 -0.92
N TYR A 188 9.03 -7.19 -0.58
CA TYR A 188 8.41 -8.12 0.39
C TYR A 188 7.96 -9.45 -0.21
N PHE A 189 7.93 -9.56 -1.54
CA PHE A 189 7.45 -10.76 -2.25
C PHE A 189 8.60 -11.65 -2.75
N GLY A 190 9.82 -11.39 -2.27
CA GLY A 190 11.04 -12.04 -2.74
C GLY A 190 11.30 -11.70 -4.22
N ILE A 191 11.11 -12.69 -5.09
CA ILE A 191 11.36 -12.55 -6.52
C ILE A 191 10.16 -11.90 -7.20
N TRP A 192 10.38 -10.70 -7.75
CA TRP A 192 9.36 -9.93 -8.44
C TRP A 192 9.55 -9.91 -9.95
N ASP A 193 8.54 -10.43 -10.68
CA ASP A 193 8.43 -10.33 -12.14
C ASP A 193 7.68 -9.06 -12.54
N ARG A 194 8.41 -8.06 -13.04
CA ARG A 194 7.82 -6.81 -13.52
C ARG A 194 6.99 -6.97 -14.80
N GLU A 195 7.17 -8.06 -15.54
CA GLU A 195 6.49 -8.28 -16.83
C GLU A 195 5.17 -9.04 -16.67
N LEU A 196 4.92 -9.64 -15.49
CA LEU A 196 3.71 -10.42 -15.20
C LEU A 196 2.42 -9.71 -15.64
N TYR A 197 2.33 -8.40 -15.38
CA TYR A 197 1.15 -7.59 -15.71
C TYR A 197 1.29 -6.79 -17.03
N GLN A 198 2.46 -6.80 -17.67
CA GLN A 198 2.69 -6.11 -18.95
C GLN A 198 2.15 -6.91 -20.16
N VAL A 199 2.01 -8.24 -20.04
CA VAL A 199 1.56 -9.10 -21.14
C VAL A 199 0.04 -8.94 -21.41
N ALA A 200 -0.73 -8.35 -20.49
CA ALA A 200 -2.18 -8.20 -20.62
C ALA A 200 -2.63 -6.94 -21.40
N GLY A 201 -1.73 -6.04 -21.79
CA GLY A 201 -2.09 -4.86 -22.59
C GLY A 201 -0.89 -4.01 -22.94
N LYS A 202 -0.84 -3.51 -24.19
CA LYS A 202 0.20 -2.61 -24.72
C LYS A 202 0.70 -1.62 -23.66
N GLY A 203 1.90 -1.83 -23.15
CA GLY A 203 2.56 -0.87 -22.27
C GLY A 203 2.67 0.49 -22.95
N LYS A 204 2.21 1.55 -22.28
CA LYS A 204 2.35 2.92 -22.76
C LYS A 204 3.81 3.36 -22.68
N THR A 205 4.21 4.20 -23.62
CA THR A 205 5.57 4.75 -23.71
C THR A 205 5.84 5.80 -22.63
N TYR A 206 7.11 6.04 -22.28
CA TYR A 206 7.53 7.04 -21.28
C TYR A 206 6.94 8.44 -21.53
N GLU A 207 6.68 8.79 -22.79
CA GLU A 207 6.10 10.07 -23.20
C GLU A 207 4.57 10.11 -22.99
N GLU A 208 3.87 9.00 -23.24
CA GLU A 208 2.45 8.83 -22.89
C GLU A 208 2.25 8.77 -21.36
N LEU A 209 3.19 8.13 -20.65
CA LEU A 209 3.31 8.15 -19.19
C LEU A 209 3.48 9.59 -18.69
N LYS A 210 4.41 10.36 -19.25
CA LYS A 210 4.64 11.76 -18.84
C LYS A 210 3.45 12.68 -19.14
N ALA A 211 2.72 12.43 -20.24
CA ALA A 211 1.52 13.18 -20.58
C ALA A 211 0.35 12.87 -19.63
N GLU A 212 0.15 11.62 -19.20
CA GLU A 212 -0.83 11.27 -18.15
C GLU A 212 -0.41 11.79 -16.76
N ILE A 213 0.89 11.84 -16.47
CA ILE A 213 1.45 12.38 -15.23
C ILE A 213 1.28 13.91 -15.11
N GLY A 214 1.04 14.63 -16.22
CA GLY A 214 0.85 16.08 -16.24
C GLY A 214 -0.42 16.57 -15.52
N GLU A 215 -1.40 15.71 -15.28
CA GLU A 215 -2.68 16.07 -14.64
C GLU A 215 -3.03 15.23 -13.39
N ALA A 216 -2.27 14.18 -13.06
CA ALA A 216 -2.55 13.34 -11.89
C ALA A 216 -1.27 12.90 -11.14
N ASN A 217 -0.89 13.67 -10.12
CA ASN A 217 0.01 13.23 -9.05
C ASN A 217 -0.68 12.21 -8.12
N MET A 218 -0.85 10.95 -8.53
CA MET A 218 -1.27 9.87 -7.62
C MET A 218 -0.55 8.54 -7.90
N GLY A 219 0.77 8.54 -7.69
CA GLY A 219 1.54 7.34 -7.39
C GLY A 219 2.19 7.56 -6.03
N ILE A 220 1.77 6.79 -5.02
CA ILE A 220 2.04 7.01 -3.58
C ILE A 220 1.23 8.20 -3.03
N SER A 221 0.04 7.90 -2.51
CA SER A 221 -0.67 8.79 -1.59
C SER A 221 -0.59 8.19 -0.19
N ARG A 222 -0.01 8.92 0.77
CA ARG A 222 -0.17 8.62 2.19
C ARG A 222 -1.62 8.90 2.56
N ILE A 223 -2.28 7.94 3.17
CA ILE A 223 -3.50 8.19 3.92
C ILE A 223 -3.02 8.69 5.29
N ASP A 224 -3.21 9.99 5.55
CA ASP A 224 -3.03 10.52 6.89
C ASP A 224 -4.08 9.88 7.80
N ILE A 225 -3.69 9.38 8.98
CA ILE A 225 -4.60 8.70 9.93
C ILE A 225 -5.63 9.65 10.57
N ASN A 226 -5.63 10.92 10.14
CA ASN A 226 -6.72 11.85 10.35
C ASN A 226 -7.59 11.97 9.09
N ALA A 227 -8.32 10.90 8.77
CA ALA A 227 -9.42 10.92 7.80
C ALA A 227 -10.50 9.92 8.24
N ASN A 228 -11.53 10.31 9.02
CA ASN A 228 -12.71 10.92 8.41
C ASN A 228 -12.42 12.19 7.62
N GLY A 229 -12.30 11.98 6.31
CA GLY A 229 -12.41 12.99 5.28
C GLY A 229 -13.38 12.49 4.21
N ASP A 230 -14.63 12.18 4.53
CA ASP A 230 -15.66 13.15 4.14
C ASP A 230 -15.24 14.56 4.52
N GLN A 231 -15.21 15.47 3.54
CA GLN A 231 -15.04 16.90 3.82
C GLN A 231 -16.22 17.41 4.67
N GLN A 232 -16.18 17.16 5.97
CA GLN A 232 -16.90 17.94 6.94
C GLN A 232 -15.95 19.02 7.42
N LYS A 233 -16.22 20.25 6.97
CA LYS A 233 -15.77 21.44 7.70
C LYS A 233 -16.04 21.18 9.17
N SER A 234 -15.04 21.39 10.03
CA SER A 234 -15.18 21.17 11.48
C SER A 234 -16.50 21.79 11.95
N PHE A 235 -17.27 21.08 12.77
CA PHE A 235 -18.59 21.54 13.25
C PHE A 235 -18.55 22.99 13.79
N SER A 236 -17.41 23.47 14.30
CA SER A 236 -17.22 24.85 14.75
C SER A 236 -16.97 25.89 13.64
N GLN A 237 -16.59 25.45 12.43
CA GLN A 237 -16.22 26.27 11.27
C GLN A 237 -17.37 26.44 10.25
N ILE A 238 -18.52 25.79 10.48
CA ILE A 238 -19.73 25.93 9.67
C ILE A 238 -20.62 27.02 10.27
N ALA A 239 -21.20 27.88 9.41
CA ALA A 239 -22.16 28.90 9.81
C ALA A 239 -23.34 28.29 10.59
N LYS A 240 -23.75 28.93 11.69
CA LYS A 240 -24.77 28.40 12.59
C LYS A 240 -26.08 29.15 12.44
N TYR A 241 -27.18 28.39 12.40
CA TYR A 241 -28.53 28.91 12.26
C TYR A 241 -29.44 28.35 13.37
N PRO A 242 -30.42 29.10 13.85
CA PRO A 242 -31.41 28.62 14.81
C PRO A 242 -32.18 27.41 14.28
N TYR A 243 -32.58 26.52 15.17
CA TYR A 243 -33.36 25.32 14.82
C TYR A 243 -34.61 25.64 13.99
N GLU A 244 -35.31 26.73 14.30
CA GLU A 244 -36.54 27.15 13.63
C GLU A 244 -36.33 27.53 12.16
N GLU A 245 -35.11 27.91 11.77
CA GLU A 245 -34.78 28.19 10.37
C GLU A 245 -34.42 26.91 9.60
N LEU A 246 -33.83 25.92 10.28
CA LEU A 246 -33.36 24.67 9.68
C LEU A 246 -34.48 23.63 9.47
N VAL A 247 -35.64 23.78 10.12
CA VAL A 247 -36.81 22.90 9.91
C VAL A 247 -37.74 23.34 8.77
N LYS A 248 -37.47 24.50 8.15
CA LYS A 248 -38.28 25.00 7.03
C LYS A 248 -38.17 24.11 5.78
N PRO A 249 -39.12 24.20 4.83
CA PRO A 249 -39.00 23.54 3.53
C PRO A 249 -37.67 23.86 2.85
N ALA A 250 -37.15 22.94 2.04
CA ALA A 250 -35.82 23.07 1.45
C ALA A 250 -35.66 24.34 0.59
N GLU A 251 -36.76 24.83 0.03
CA GLU A 251 -36.86 26.05 -0.78
C GLU A 251 -36.73 27.35 0.04
N GLU A 252 -36.84 27.26 1.37
CA GLU A 252 -36.81 28.40 2.30
C GLU A 252 -35.58 28.40 3.23
N LEU A 253 -34.62 27.50 2.98
CA LEU A 253 -33.38 27.43 3.76
C LEU A 253 -32.40 28.56 3.35
N PRO A 254 -31.56 29.06 4.29
CA PRO A 254 -30.52 30.04 3.96
C PRO A 254 -29.56 29.56 2.87
N ASP A 255 -29.06 30.49 2.04
CA ASP A 255 -28.13 30.19 0.95
C ASP A 255 -26.87 29.45 1.45
N GLY A 256 -26.61 28.27 0.88
CA GLY A 256 -25.46 27.43 1.24
C GLY A 256 -25.71 26.41 2.37
N VAL A 257 -26.95 26.28 2.84
CA VAL A 257 -27.36 25.20 3.76
C VAL A 257 -27.68 23.93 2.97
N ASP A 258 -26.98 22.84 3.28
CA ASP A 258 -27.27 21.51 2.73
C ASP A 258 -28.51 20.92 3.40
N ALA A 259 -29.59 20.80 2.63
CA ALA A 259 -30.86 20.25 3.09
C ALA A 259 -30.76 18.80 3.60
N THR A 260 -29.73 18.05 3.21
CA THR A 260 -29.49 16.66 3.63
C THR A 260 -28.64 16.55 4.90
N GLN A 261 -28.02 17.64 5.35
CA GLN A 261 -27.12 17.69 6.51
C GLN A 261 -27.43 18.87 7.45
N ARG A 262 -28.71 19.15 7.69
CA ARG A 262 -29.14 20.36 8.43
C ARG A 262 -28.61 20.41 9.87
N GLU A 263 -28.37 19.26 10.48
CA GLU A 263 -27.87 19.12 11.84
C GLU A 263 -26.47 19.73 12.06
N VAL A 264 -25.64 19.83 11.02
CA VAL A 264 -24.28 20.39 11.13
C VAL A 264 -24.29 21.91 11.28
N TYR A 265 -25.43 22.55 11.01
CA TYR A 265 -25.64 24.00 11.10
C TYR A 265 -26.23 24.44 12.44
N LEU A 266 -26.51 23.52 13.37
CA LEU A 266 -26.92 23.86 14.74
C LEU A 266 -25.72 24.31 15.58
N THR A 267 -25.95 25.23 16.53
CA THR A 267 -24.97 25.50 17.58
C THR A 267 -24.77 24.25 18.45
N ALA A 268 -23.64 24.14 19.17
CA ALA A 268 -23.38 23.00 20.06
C ALA A 268 -24.48 22.86 21.13
N GLU A 269 -24.89 23.99 21.71
CA GLU A 269 -25.93 24.04 22.75
C GLU A 269 -27.30 23.59 22.22
N GLU A 270 -27.69 24.04 21.02
CA GLU A 270 -28.94 23.61 20.39
C GLU A 270 -28.88 22.15 19.95
N PHE A 271 -27.74 21.70 19.42
CA PHE A 271 -27.55 20.31 19.02
C PHE A 271 -27.73 19.37 20.21
N GLU A 272 -27.08 19.66 21.33
CA GLU A 272 -27.22 18.88 22.56
C GLU A 272 -28.65 18.92 23.10
N LYS A 273 -29.32 20.08 23.03
CA LYS A 273 -30.72 20.21 23.44
C LYS A 273 -31.68 19.39 22.57
N ILE A 274 -31.42 19.30 21.26
CA ILE A 274 -32.31 18.64 20.29
C ILE A 274 -32.07 17.13 20.25
N PHE A 275 -30.82 16.70 20.21
CA PHE A 275 -30.40 15.30 20.06
C PHE A 275 -30.06 14.63 21.38
N LEU A 276 -30.03 15.37 22.49
CA LEU A 276 -29.69 14.89 23.85
C LEU A 276 -28.33 14.17 23.91
N CYS A 277 -27.41 14.57 23.03
CA CYS A 277 -26.04 14.10 22.98
C CYS A 277 -25.18 15.13 22.24
N THR A 278 -23.85 15.05 22.42
CA THR A 278 -22.92 15.93 21.71
C THR A 278 -22.91 15.62 20.21
N TYR A 279 -22.43 16.55 19.39
CA TYR A 279 -22.25 16.31 17.96
C TYR A 279 -21.30 15.14 17.69
N GLU A 280 -20.23 15.03 18.48
CA GLU A 280 -19.26 13.93 18.40
C GLU A 280 -19.92 12.58 18.73
N ASP A 281 -20.70 12.51 19.81
CA ASP A 281 -21.45 11.30 20.18
C ASP A 281 -22.51 10.92 19.15
N PHE A 282 -23.05 11.90 18.42
CA PHE A 282 -23.98 11.67 17.32
C PHE A 282 -23.27 11.08 16.10
N MET A 283 -22.11 11.63 15.72
CA MET A 283 -21.29 11.13 14.61
C MET A 283 -20.76 9.72 14.86
N ASN A 284 -20.52 9.35 16.12
CA ASN A 284 -20.13 7.99 16.52
C ASN A 284 -21.29 6.97 16.46
N LYS A 285 -22.53 7.38 16.16
CA LYS A 285 -23.66 6.45 15.97
C LYS A 285 -23.63 5.86 14.56
N PRO A 286 -24.09 4.60 14.35
CA PRO A 286 -24.26 4.05 13.01
C PRO A 286 -25.12 4.95 12.10
N GLN A 287 -24.80 5.04 10.80
CA GLN A 287 -25.48 5.95 9.85
C GLN A 287 -27.02 5.79 9.83
N TRP A 288 -27.54 4.57 9.92
CA TRP A 288 -28.99 4.32 9.97
C TRP A 288 -29.65 4.99 11.19
N LYS A 289 -28.93 5.04 12.32
CA LYS A 289 -29.39 5.64 13.58
C LYS A 289 -29.32 7.17 13.51
N GLN A 290 -28.27 7.71 12.89
CA GLN A 290 -28.17 9.14 12.60
C GLN A 290 -29.33 9.61 11.72
N GLN A 291 -29.61 8.90 10.61
CA GLN A 291 -30.73 9.21 9.71
C GLN A 291 -32.09 9.13 10.40
N GLN A 292 -32.30 8.12 11.27
CA GLN A 292 -33.54 8.00 12.04
C GLN A 292 -33.74 9.19 13.00
N LEU A 293 -32.68 9.60 13.69
CA LEU A 293 -32.70 10.74 14.60
C LEU A 293 -32.94 12.06 13.86
N LYS A 294 -32.31 12.26 12.69
CA LYS A 294 -32.54 13.45 11.85
C LYS A 294 -33.97 13.55 11.36
N LYS A 295 -34.53 12.44 10.85
CA LYS A 295 -35.94 12.36 10.44
C LYS A 295 -36.89 12.65 11.59
N ALA A 296 -36.60 12.14 12.79
CA ALA A 296 -37.41 12.41 13.98
C ALA A 296 -37.42 13.88 14.42
N LYS A 297 -36.42 14.67 14.01
CA LYS A 297 -36.26 16.10 14.34
C LYS A 297 -36.53 17.04 13.16
N GLN A 298 -36.99 16.50 12.02
CA GLN A 298 -37.25 17.26 10.77
C GLN A 298 -36.00 17.93 10.20
N LEU A 299 -34.83 17.32 10.40
CA LEU A 299 -33.53 17.79 9.92
C LEU A 299 -32.99 16.86 8.80
N PHE A 300 -33.90 16.23 8.04
CA PHE A 300 -33.60 15.33 6.90
C PHE A 300 -34.48 15.70 5.70
#